data_AF-C1CZZ9-F1
#
_entry.id   AF-C1CZZ9-F1
#
_cell.length_a   1.000
_cell.length_b   1.000
_cell.length_c   1.000
_cell.angle_alpha   90.00
_cell.angle_beta   90.00
_cell.angle_gamma   90.00
#
_symmetry.space_group_name_H-M   'P 1'
#
loop_
_entity.id
_entity.type
_entity.pdbx_description
1 polymer ?
#
loop_
_entity_poly.entity_id
_entity_poly.type
_entity_poly.pdbx_seq_one_letter_code
_entity_poly.pdbx_strand_id
1 'polypeptide(L)'
;MLPPVQAGRPPAPHHAQQGVALVIALLFTTIVLMIVVSTTATMTLGARKGGVNERAAYQALLAAESGLNTLSVRFRAQRDALPAHLQFRGSSPAALNSWLSGQGLSTYADAPVTATTAPATGIFTLMATGSAGDARAQVLQDFHAVNQPAFNIRAEAALQSYSNVDITGGAAVQGESMLDSTGTIQVALVAQPLTVPAGNTPFEVVLQPVLSSRLLLGPDDYVGLQGRSYRVLHVDRQAGAVTLVAVAAAQAESTVPTRSEVHRADSAVTTTFTGIPGTTGAVAVSDPSQLTEGSTVLVGPLRGTVQSIDAAQRTATVAWEAGGTMATVAEGTPVRRNVRGVISGYGITGQDQVVNGSLPDDSQTRGRNPFSVSPGPDLFASVLGQTKYQMLAVSPYQGWLEPTVSAAEFTGMVAGLTFIDGAVSLNGNRELCGSGLLIVRGNLTVNGTCAAGFSGAVYVMGDFDQQGNSVIRGAVITEGADQALAGTECMPSPSRTGSGPGNACDTKVAGTGQGSAKIVYDRGALLAAGSLLSALELQAIPGTWRQQ
;
A
#
# COMPACT_ATOMS: atom_id res chain seq x y z
N MET A 1 9.16 -110.43 84.06
CA MET A 1 8.58 -109.52 83.05
C MET A 1 7.23 -109.06 83.53
N LEU A 2 7.10 -107.77 83.84
CA LEU A 2 5.87 -106.97 83.99
C LEU A 2 6.35 -105.50 84.12
N PRO A 3 5.91 -104.55 83.27
CA PRO A 3 6.33 -103.15 83.36
C PRO A 3 5.33 -102.29 84.15
N PRO A 4 5.75 -101.13 84.71
CA PRO A 4 4.87 -100.25 85.48
C PRO A 4 4.39 -98.99 84.71
N VAL A 5 3.11 -98.73 84.92
CA VAL A 5 2.32 -97.48 85.07
C VAL A 5 3.02 -96.12 84.85
N GLN A 6 2.44 -95.30 83.97
CA GLN A 6 2.66 -93.84 83.85
C GLN A 6 1.53 -93.04 84.51
N ALA A 7 1.90 -91.98 85.22
CA ALA A 7 1.02 -90.97 85.83
C ALA A 7 0.86 -89.74 84.93
N GLY A 8 -0.30 -89.08 85.00
CA GLY A 8 -0.79 -88.07 84.06
C GLY A 8 -0.32 -86.62 84.26
N ARG A 9 -0.87 -85.75 83.39
CA ARG A 9 -0.76 -84.27 83.43
C ARG A 9 -2.11 -83.63 83.00
N PRO A 10 -2.48 -82.45 83.54
CA PRO A 10 -3.82 -81.85 83.43
C PRO A 10 -4.00 -80.93 82.19
N PRO A 11 -5.25 -80.52 81.85
CA PRO A 11 -5.55 -79.74 80.64
C PRO A 11 -5.45 -78.22 80.87
N ALA A 12 -5.13 -77.47 79.80
CA ALA A 12 -5.20 -76.02 79.76
C ALA A 12 -6.34 -75.54 78.82
N PRO A 13 -7.09 -74.49 79.18
CA PRO A 13 -8.18 -73.92 78.37
C PRO A 13 -7.67 -72.81 77.46
N HIS A 14 -8.27 -72.58 76.28
CA HIS A 14 -8.47 -71.26 75.64
C HIS A 14 -9.06 -71.41 74.20
N HIS A 15 -10.37 -71.22 74.04
CA HIS A 15 -11.04 -71.18 72.72
C HIS A 15 -11.78 -69.85 72.41
N ALA A 16 -11.57 -68.77 73.17
CA ALA A 16 -12.25 -67.49 72.95
C ALA A 16 -11.45 -66.42 72.18
N GLN A 17 -10.14 -66.63 71.93
CA GLN A 17 -9.28 -65.61 71.28
C GLN A 17 -9.14 -65.79 69.75
N GLN A 18 -9.52 -66.94 69.19
CA GLN A 18 -9.36 -67.24 67.76
C GLN A 18 -10.42 -66.55 66.88
N GLY A 19 -11.64 -66.32 67.39
CA GLY A 19 -12.70 -65.62 66.65
C GLY A 19 -12.46 -64.11 66.52
N VAL A 20 -11.92 -63.47 67.57
CA VAL A 20 -11.61 -62.03 67.57
C VAL A 20 -10.42 -61.73 66.65
N ALA A 21 -9.41 -62.60 66.62
CA ALA A 21 -8.29 -62.47 65.70
C ALA A 21 -8.71 -62.55 64.22
N LEU A 22 -9.65 -63.45 63.89
CA LEU A 22 -10.21 -63.55 62.53
C LEU A 22 -10.98 -62.27 62.15
N VAL A 23 -11.82 -61.74 63.05
CA VAL A 23 -12.59 -60.52 62.79
C VAL A 23 -11.67 -59.30 62.63
N ILE A 24 -10.65 -59.16 63.47
CA ILE A 24 -9.66 -58.08 63.36
C ILE A 24 -8.87 -58.22 62.05
N ALA A 25 -8.43 -59.43 61.69
CA ALA A 25 -7.72 -59.68 60.44
C ALA A 25 -8.59 -59.32 59.23
N LEU A 26 -9.87 -59.73 59.23
CA LEU A 26 -10.83 -59.43 58.16
C LEU A 26 -11.06 -57.93 58.02
N LEU A 27 -11.25 -57.23 59.13
CA LEU A 27 -11.48 -55.78 59.18
C LEU A 27 -10.23 -55.01 58.76
N PHE A 28 -9.04 -55.46 59.16
CA PHE A 28 -7.78 -54.89 58.72
C PHE A 28 -7.55 -55.12 57.23
N THR A 29 -7.85 -56.33 56.71
CA THR A 29 -7.76 -56.60 55.27
C THR A 29 -8.75 -55.77 54.47
N THR A 30 -10.00 -55.58 54.92
CA THR A 30 -10.95 -54.70 54.20
C THR A 30 -10.51 -53.25 54.24
N ILE A 31 -9.99 -52.73 55.36
CA ILE A 31 -9.43 -51.37 55.43
C ILE A 31 -8.25 -51.21 54.47
N VAL A 32 -7.30 -52.16 54.49
CA VAL A 32 -6.13 -52.12 53.59
C VAL A 32 -6.58 -52.20 52.13
N LEU A 33 -7.54 -53.06 51.80
CA LEU A 33 -8.09 -53.17 50.45
C LEU A 33 -8.80 -51.88 50.02
N MET A 34 -9.55 -51.24 50.91
CA MET A 34 -10.19 -49.95 50.66
C MET A 34 -9.17 -48.84 50.40
N ILE A 35 -8.07 -48.81 51.16
CA ILE A 35 -6.97 -47.85 50.99
C ILE A 35 -6.29 -48.08 49.63
N VAL A 36 -6.02 -49.33 49.25
CA VAL A 36 -5.41 -49.68 47.94
C VAL A 36 -6.33 -49.31 46.79
N VAL A 37 -7.63 -49.60 46.89
CA VAL A 37 -8.61 -49.22 45.84
C VAL A 37 -8.74 -47.69 45.74
N SER A 38 -8.76 -46.98 46.86
CA SER A 38 -8.84 -45.51 46.89
C SER A 38 -7.59 -44.84 46.29
N THR A 39 -6.39 -45.33 46.65
CA THR A 39 -5.12 -44.83 46.08
C THR A 39 -5.01 -45.15 44.59
N THR A 40 -5.41 -46.35 44.17
CA THR A 40 -5.42 -46.73 42.73
C THR A 40 -6.43 -45.89 41.95
N ALA A 41 -7.64 -45.66 42.50
CA ALA A 41 -8.66 -44.84 41.86
C ALA A 41 -8.22 -43.38 41.74
N THR A 42 -7.61 -42.80 42.77
CA THR A 42 -7.09 -41.42 42.73
C THR A 42 -5.92 -41.26 41.77
N MET A 43 -4.99 -42.23 41.72
CA MET A 43 -3.90 -42.24 40.73
C MET A 43 -4.42 -42.38 39.29
N THR A 44 -5.40 -43.27 39.07
CA THR A 44 -6.00 -43.48 37.74
C THR A 44 -6.79 -42.25 37.29
N LEU A 45 -7.52 -41.60 38.20
CA LEU A 45 -8.21 -40.33 37.93
C LEU A 45 -7.21 -39.20 37.64
N GLY A 46 -6.09 -39.16 38.38
CA GLY A 46 -4.99 -38.21 38.18
C GLY A 46 -4.34 -38.36 36.81
N ALA A 47 -4.00 -39.59 36.40
CA ALA A 47 -3.42 -39.89 35.10
C ALA A 47 -4.38 -39.56 33.94
N ARG A 48 -5.68 -39.84 34.10
CA ARG A 48 -6.71 -39.48 33.10
C ARG A 48 -6.92 -37.97 33.02
N LYS A 49 -6.94 -37.26 34.15
CA LYS A 49 -7.01 -35.78 34.16
C LYS A 49 -5.77 -35.15 33.53
N GLY A 50 -4.58 -35.69 33.77
CA GLY A 50 -3.34 -35.26 33.11
C GLY A 50 -3.44 -35.36 31.58
N GLY A 51 -3.80 -36.54 31.06
CA GLY A 51 -3.91 -36.74 29.60
C GLY A 51 -5.02 -35.91 28.92
N VAL A 52 -6.14 -35.66 29.61
CA VAL A 52 -7.21 -34.77 29.09
C VAL A 52 -6.76 -33.32 29.07
N ASN A 53 -6.08 -32.86 30.12
CA ASN A 53 -5.57 -31.48 30.20
C ASN A 53 -4.46 -31.23 29.18
N GLU A 54 -3.55 -32.19 28.99
CA GLU A 54 -2.51 -32.10 27.97
C GLU A 54 -3.13 -32.03 26.56
N ARG A 55 -4.06 -32.93 26.24
CA ARG A 55 -4.75 -32.91 24.95
C ARG A 55 -5.49 -31.60 24.71
N ALA A 56 -6.18 -31.08 25.74
CA ALA A 56 -6.85 -29.80 25.69
C ALA A 56 -5.85 -28.65 25.45
N ALA A 57 -4.72 -28.63 26.15
CA ALA A 57 -3.67 -27.64 25.94
C ALA A 57 -3.09 -27.69 24.51
N TYR A 58 -2.83 -28.88 23.97
CA TYR A 58 -2.37 -29.04 22.58
C TYR A 58 -3.42 -28.59 21.57
N GLN A 59 -4.70 -28.90 21.80
CA GLN A 59 -5.79 -28.44 20.93
C GLN A 59 -5.93 -26.91 20.95
N ALA A 60 -5.84 -26.30 22.13
CA ALA A 60 -5.84 -24.84 22.28
C ALA A 60 -4.64 -24.21 21.55
N LEU A 61 -3.45 -24.80 21.66
CA LEU A 61 -2.25 -24.32 20.97
C LEU A 61 -2.39 -24.42 19.44
N LEU A 62 -2.82 -25.58 18.93
CA LEU A 62 -3.03 -25.79 17.50
C LEU A 62 -4.07 -24.83 16.91
N ALA A 63 -5.15 -24.53 17.65
CA ALA A 63 -6.15 -23.54 17.26
C ALA A 63 -5.53 -22.14 17.16
N ALA A 64 -4.76 -21.73 18.17
CA ALA A 64 -4.06 -20.45 18.17
C ALA A 64 -3.06 -20.32 17.00
N GLU A 65 -2.21 -21.32 16.80
CA GLU A 65 -1.24 -21.34 15.70
C GLU A 65 -1.92 -21.30 14.32
N SER A 66 -2.99 -22.08 14.13
CA SER A 66 -3.75 -22.10 12.89
C SER A 66 -4.37 -20.73 12.58
N GLY A 67 -4.80 -20.02 13.63
CA GLY A 67 -5.32 -18.65 13.51
C GLY A 67 -4.31 -17.68 12.91
N LEU A 68 -3.06 -17.70 13.39
CA LEU A 68 -2.00 -16.80 12.88
C LEU A 68 -1.40 -17.27 11.56
N ASN A 69 -1.08 -18.56 11.42
CA ASN A 69 -0.40 -19.09 10.23
C ASN A 69 -1.22 -18.91 8.95
N THR A 70 -2.55 -18.93 9.05
CA THR A 70 -3.45 -18.73 7.90
C THR A 70 -3.82 -17.27 7.66
N LEU A 71 -3.51 -16.37 8.60
CA LEU A 71 -4.06 -15.01 8.59
C LEU A 71 -3.57 -14.20 7.40
N SER A 72 -2.28 -14.26 7.04
CA SER A 72 -1.74 -13.49 5.90
C SER A 72 -2.46 -13.83 4.59
N VAL A 73 -2.72 -15.12 4.36
CA VAL A 73 -3.44 -15.62 3.19
C VAL A 73 -4.91 -15.18 3.22
N ARG A 74 -5.59 -15.33 4.37
CA ARG A 74 -7.00 -14.92 4.53
C ARG A 74 -7.17 -13.40 4.40
N PHE A 75 -6.25 -12.63 4.99
CA PHE A 75 -6.20 -11.19 4.89
C PHE A 75 -6.05 -10.74 3.43
N ARG A 76 -5.11 -11.35 2.69
CA ARG A 76 -4.91 -11.08 1.26
C ARG A 76 -6.17 -11.39 0.46
N ALA A 77 -6.73 -12.59 0.62
CA ALA A 77 -7.93 -13.02 -0.09
C ALA A 77 -9.12 -12.08 0.15
N GLN A 78 -9.34 -11.69 1.41
CA GLN A 78 -10.42 -10.77 1.78
C GLN A 78 -10.17 -9.37 1.21
N ARG A 79 -8.95 -8.84 1.31
CA ARG A 79 -8.57 -7.55 0.74
C ARG A 79 -8.80 -7.53 -0.78
N ASP A 80 -8.40 -8.58 -1.50
CA ASP A 80 -8.51 -8.65 -2.96
C ASP A 80 -9.98 -8.77 -3.42
N ALA A 81 -10.85 -9.31 -2.57
CA ALA A 81 -12.29 -9.33 -2.80
C ALA A 81 -12.99 -7.99 -2.50
N LEU A 82 -12.34 -7.10 -1.74
CA LEU A 82 -12.92 -5.82 -1.33
C LEU A 82 -12.67 -4.71 -2.36
N PRO A 83 -13.66 -3.83 -2.57
CA PRO A 83 -13.44 -2.54 -3.22
C PRO A 83 -12.27 -1.77 -2.59
N ALA A 84 -11.50 -1.04 -3.40
CA ALA A 84 -10.27 -0.36 -2.96
C ALA A 84 -10.46 0.48 -1.67
N HIS A 85 -11.58 1.18 -1.54
CA HIS A 85 -11.89 2.03 -0.38
C HIS A 85 -12.18 1.29 0.92
N LEU A 86 -12.53 0.00 0.88
CA LEU A 86 -12.76 -0.84 2.06
C LEU A 86 -11.50 -1.62 2.50
N GLN A 87 -10.44 -1.57 1.71
CA GLN A 87 -9.18 -2.24 2.05
C GLN A 87 -8.47 -1.50 3.21
N PHE A 88 -7.82 -2.26 4.08
CA PHE A 88 -7.19 -1.70 5.27
C PHE A 88 -5.98 -0.80 4.95
N ARG A 89 -5.99 0.42 5.51
CA ARG A 89 -4.91 1.43 5.43
C ARG A 89 -4.56 2.07 6.77
N GLY A 90 -5.21 1.60 7.85
CA GLY A 90 -5.04 2.18 9.17
C GLY A 90 -3.66 1.90 9.76
N SER A 91 -3.22 2.77 10.68
CA SER A 91 -1.91 2.70 11.32
C SER A 91 -1.97 2.26 12.79
N SER A 92 -3.17 2.20 13.40
CA SER A 92 -3.37 1.87 14.81
C SER A 92 -3.84 0.42 15.04
N PRO A 93 -3.54 -0.20 16.20
CA PRO A 93 -4.03 -1.54 16.52
C PRO A 93 -5.56 -1.60 16.60
N ALA A 94 -6.19 -0.54 17.14
CA ALA A 94 -7.65 -0.45 17.25
C ALA A 94 -8.33 -0.45 15.88
N ALA A 95 -7.79 0.33 14.92
CA ALA A 95 -8.28 0.35 13.55
C ALA A 95 -8.12 -1.03 12.88
N LEU A 96 -6.96 -1.69 13.08
CA LEU A 96 -6.74 -3.03 12.53
C LEU A 96 -7.70 -4.06 13.14
N ASN A 97 -7.90 -4.05 14.46
CA ASN A 97 -8.82 -4.97 15.14
C ASN A 97 -10.27 -4.77 14.70
N SER A 98 -10.70 -3.50 14.58
CA SER A 98 -12.03 -3.17 14.08
C SER A 98 -12.22 -3.66 12.64
N TRP A 99 -11.21 -3.45 11.78
CA TRP A 99 -11.26 -3.92 10.40
C TRP A 99 -11.27 -5.45 10.32
N LEU A 100 -10.39 -6.14 11.06
CA LEU A 100 -10.36 -7.61 11.10
C LEU A 100 -11.72 -8.18 11.56
N SER A 101 -12.34 -7.56 12.56
CA SER A 101 -13.67 -7.97 13.02
C SER A 101 -14.76 -7.71 11.99
N GLY A 102 -14.79 -6.52 11.40
CA GLY A 102 -15.75 -6.16 10.35
C GLY A 102 -15.62 -7.01 9.08
N GLN A 103 -14.44 -7.57 8.83
CA GLN A 103 -14.17 -8.45 7.70
C GLN A 103 -14.21 -9.95 8.03
N GLY A 104 -14.62 -10.34 9.25
CA GLY A 104 -14.71 -11.74 9.65
C GLY A 104 -13.36 -12.46 9.75
N LEU A 105 -12.27 -11.71 9.94
CA LEU A 105 -10.89 -12.22 10.07
C LEU A 105 -10.41 -12.26 11.53
N SER A 106 -11.19 -11.73 12.47
CA SER A 106 -10.84 -11.69 13.89
C SER A 106 -10.89 -13.05 14.59
N THR A 107 -11.36 -14.12 13.94
CA THR A 107 -11.43 -15.47 14.51
C THR A 107 -11.09 -16.54 13.46
N TYR A 108 -10.56 -17.68 13.92
CA TYR A 108 -10.39 -18.89 13.10
C TYR A 108 -10.34 -20.12 13.98
N ALA A 109 -11.15 -21.15 13.68
CA ALA A 109 -11.24 -22.35 14.52
C ALA A 109 -11.43 -21.99 16.01
N ASP A 110 -12.33 -21.05 16.29
CA ASP A 110 -12.62 -20.48 17.61
C ASP A 110 -11.45 -19.75 18.32
N ALA A 111 -10.32 -19.55 17.63
CA ALA A 111 -9.22 -18.75 18.13
C ALA A 111 -9.35 -17.28 17.71
N PRO A 112 -9.71 -16.34 18.62
CA PRO A 112 -9.66 -14.92 18.33
C PRO A 112 -8.24 -14.44 18.04
N VAL A 113 -8.12 -13.59 17.02
CA VAL A 113 -6.90 -12.92 16.57
C VAL A 113 -7.02 -11.43 16.84
N THR A 114 -6.04 -10.86 17.52
CA THR A 114 -5.99 -9.42 17.85
C THR A 114 -4.60 -8.85 17.65
N ALA A 115 -4.53 -7.62 17.15
CA ALA A 115 -3.33 -6.80 17.10
C ALA A 115 -3.02 -6.21 18.46
N THR A 116 -1.79 -6.41 18.94
CA THR A 116 -1.31 -5.92 20.23
C THR A 116 -0.42 -4.69 20.10
N THR A 117 0.21 -4.48 18.94
CA THR A 117 1.02 -3.27 18.64
C THR A 117 0.59 -2.61 17.33
N ALA A 118 1.04 -1.38 17.10
CA ALA A 118 0.58 -0.53 16.00
C ALA A 118 1.23 -0.92 14.67
N PRO A 119 0.47 -1.10 13.57
CA PRO A 119 1.03 -1.27 12.23
C PRO A 119 1.92 -0.13 11.74
N ALA A 120 1.78 1.08 12.31
CA ALA A 120 2.53 2.29 11.94
C ALA A 120 4.05 2.11 11.92
N THR A 121 4.61 1.23 12.75
CA THR A 121 6.06 0.97 12.84
C THR A 121 6.58 0.04 11.75
N GLY A 122 5.73 -0.40 10.82
CA GLY A 122 6.10 -1.33 9.74
C GLY A 122 6.24 -2.78 10.20
N ILE A 123 6.52 -3.02 11.48
CA ILE A 123 6.40 -4.30 12.19
C ILE A 123 5.38 -4.14 13.30
N PHE A 124 4.46 -5.08 13.41
CA PHE A 124 3.49 -5.15 14.50
C PHE A 124 3.20 -6.59 14.90
N THR A 125 2.73 -6.79 16.13
CA THR A 125 2.46 -8.12 16.68
C THR A 125 0.98 -8.43 16.62
N LEU A 126 0.65 -9.63 16.17
CA LEU A 126 -0.66 -10.24 16.31
C LEU A 126 -0.60 -11.37 17.32
N MET A 127 -1.67 -11.52 18.09
CA MET A 127 -1.88 -12.57 19.06
C MET A 127 -3.12 -13.38 18.66
N ALA A 128 -3.00 -14.70 18.60
CA ALA A 128 -4.14 -15.60 18.59
C ALA A 128 -4.27 -16.27 19.95
N THR A 129 -5.50 -16.35 20.46
CA THR A 129 -5.82 -17.09 21.68
C THR A 129 -6.67 -18.29 21.31
N GLY A 130 -6.18 -19.51 21.48
CA GLY A 130 -6.98 -20.72 21.29
C GLY A 130 -7.51 -21.25 22.62
N SER A 131 -8.65 -21.94 22.58
CA SER A 131 -9.27 -22.56 23.75
C SER A 131 -9.78 -23.96 23.42
N ALA A 132 -9.66 -24.88 24.37
CA ALA A 132 -10.26 -26.22 24.30
C ALA A 132 -10.58 -26.71 25.72
N GLY A 133 -11.87 -26.85 26.04
CA GLY A 133 -12.30 -27.05 27.43
C GLY A 133 -11.85 -25.88 28.31
N ASP A 134 -11.18 -26.18 29.44
CA ASP A 134 -10.63 -25.17 30.36
C ASP A 134 -9.20 -24.73 29.98
N ALA A 135 -8.60 -25.34 28.97
CA ALA A 135 -7.26 -24.99 28.52
C ALA A 135 -7.29 -23.79 27.57
N ARG A 136 -6.30 -22.89 27.74
CA ARG A 136 -6.09 -21.70 26.91
C ARG A 136 -4.62 -21.63 26.52
N ALA A 137 -4.35 -21.30 25.27
CA ALA A 137 -3.01 -21.05 24.78
C ALA A 137 -2.99 -19.73 24.01
N GLN A 138 -1.91 -18.97 24.16
CA GLN A 138 -1.69 -17.74 23.41
C GLN A 138 -0.46 -17.88 22.55
N VAL A 139 -0.60 -17.52 21.28
CA VAL A 139 0.49 -17.49 20.32
C VAL A 139 0.60 -16.09 19.79
N LEU A 140 1.83 -15.58 19.70
CA LEU A 140 2.13 -14.29 19.12
C LEU A 140 3.08 -14.47 17.95
N GLN A 141 2.90 -13.63 16.94
CA GLN A 141 3.79 -13.56 15.78
C GLN A 141 3.86 -12.12 15.31
N ASP A 142 5.05 -11.71 14.89
CA ASP A 142 5.24 -10.39 14.33
C ASP A 142 4.96 -10.42 12.82
N PHE A 143 4.37 -9.35 12.32
CA PHE A 143 3.98 -9.16 10.93
C PHE A 143 4.55 -7.84 10.42
N HIS A 144 5.01 -7.85 9.18
CA HIS A 144 5.25 -6.66 8.41
C HIS A 144 3.96 -6.14 7.78
N ALA A 145 3.67 -4.86 7.97
CA ALA A 145 2.62 -4.13 7.27
C ALA A 145 3.24 -3.43 6.06
N VAL A 146 3.01 -3.97 4.85
CA VAL A 146 3.63 -3.47 3.62
C VAL A 146 2.56 -3.00 2.66
N ASN A 147 2.71 -1.79 2.12
CA ASN A 147 1.81 -1.31 1.07
C ASN A 147 1.99 -2.19 -0.19
N GLN A 148 0.87 -2.60 -0.80
CA GLN A 148 0.78 -3.28 -2.10
C GLN A 148 1.44 -2.44 -3.23
N PRO A 149 1.64 -2.99 -4.46
CA PRO A 149 2.32 -2.26 -5.52
C PRO A 149 1.87 -0.82 -5.60
N ALA A 150 2.87 0.04 -5.70
CA ALA A 150 2.70 1.46 -5.55
C ALA A 150 1.69 1.98 -6.56
N PHE A 151 0.53 2.41 -6.05
CA PHE A 151 -0.37 3.28 -6.78
C PHE A 151 0.45 4.47 -7.28
N ASN A 152 0.31 4.79 -8.57
CA ASN A 152 0.98 5.93 -9.16
C ASN A 152 -0.03 7.06 -9.32
N ILE A 153 0.28 8.23 -8.74
CA ILE A 153 -0.60 9.39 -8.79
C ILE A 153 -0.77 9.84 -10.24
N ARG A 154 -2.02 9.94 -10.69
CA ARG A 154 -2.39 10.15 -12.09
C ARG A 154 -2.49 11.63 -12.44
N ALA A 155 -1.41 12.37 -12.24
CA ALA A 155 -1.35 13.77 -12.65
C ALA A 155 -1.09 13.85 -14.18
N GLU A 156 -1.93 14.61 -14.88
CA GLU A 156 -1.81 14.83 -16.33
C GLU A 156 -0.88 16.00 -16.70
N ALA A 157 -0.55 16.81 -15.70
CA ALA A 157 0.39 17.90 -15.80
C ALA A 157 1.22 18.06 -14.52
N ALA A 158 2.32 18.81 -14.61
CA ALA A 158 3.04 19.31 -13.42
C ALA A 158 2.13 20.17 -12.54
N LEU A 159 1.31 21.03 -13.15
CA LEU A 159 0.25 21.78 -12.48
C LEU A 159 -1.09 21.52 -13.16
N GLN A 160 -2.03 20.94 -12.44
CA GLN A 160 -3.40 20.73 -12.89
C GLN A 160 -4.36 21.50 -12.01
N SER A 161 -5.13 22.43 -12.61
CA SER A 161 -6.08 23.25 -11.86
C SER A 161 -7.48 23.18 -12.46
N TYR A 162 -8.50 23.05 -11.62
CA TYR A 162 -9.87 23.26 -12.06
C TYR A 162 -10.14 24.72 -12.42
N SER A 163 -9.57 25.69 -11.68
CA SER A 163 -9.71 27.14 -11.92
C SER A 163 -8.64 27.68 -12.89
N ASN A 164 -8.62 29.00 -13.13
CA ASN A 164 -7.56 29.61 -13.94
C ASN A 164 -6.19 29.43 -13.27
N VAL A 165 -5.15 29.47 -14.10
CA VAL A 165 -3.76 29.51 -13.65
C VAL A 165 -3.11 30.81 -14.09
N ASP A 166 -2.47 31.52 -13.14
CA ASP A 166 -1.68 32.72 -13.38
C ASP A 166 -0.21 32.45 -13.04
N ILE A 167 0.66 32.46 -14.07
CA ILE A 167 2.09 32.22 -13.95
C ILE A 167 2.82 33.54 -14.23
N THR A 168 3.52 34.06 -13.23
CA THR A 168 4.13 35.39 -13.30
C THR A 168 5.52 35.42 -12.69
N GLY A 169 6.21 36.57 -12.80
CA GLY A 169 7.47 36.79 -12.07
C GLY A 169 8.62 35.86 -12.47
N GLY A 170 8.62 35.31 -13.69
CA GLY A 170 9.64 34.39 -14.19
C GLY A 170 9.53 32.97 -13.65
N ALA A 171 8.36 32.57 -13.15
CA ALA A 171 8.10 31.21 -12.70
C ALA A 171 7.98 30.26 -13.89
N ALA A 172 8.78 29.20 -13.93
CA ALA A 172 8.60 28.15 -14.93
C ALA A 172 7.87 26.94 -14.35
N VAL A 173 6.93 26.38 -15.12
CA VAL A 173 6.27 25.11 -14.80
C VAL A 173 6.58 24.11 -15.92
N GLN A 174 7.17 22.99 -15.55
CA GLN A 174 7.76 22.06 -16.50
C GLN A 174 7.09 20.69 -16.45
N GLY A 175 6.42 20.33 -17.54
CA GLY A 175 5.93 18.99 -17.78
C GLY A 175 7.04 18.06 -18.27
N GLU A 176 6.66 16.95 -18.88
CA GLU A 176 7.58 15.98 -19.43
C GLU A 176 7.22 15.64 -20.87
N SER A 177 8.17 15.92 -21.76
CA SER A 177 8.08 15.57 -23.18
C SER A 177 8.18 14.06 -23.36
N MET A 178 7.26 13.47 -24.13
CA MET A 178 7.34 12.04 -24.47
C MET A 178 8.57 11.67 -25.31
N LEU A 179 9.21 12.64 -25.97
CA LEU A 179 10.42 12.44 -26.77
C LEU A 179 11.66 12.30 -25.89
N ASP A 180 11.70 13.05 -24.78
CA ASP A 180 12.80 13.05 -23.83
C ASP A 180 12.59 12.02 -22.71
N SER A 181 11.34 11.59 -22.51
CA SER A 181 10.98 10.56 -21.55
C SER A 181 11.45 9.17 -21.96
N THR A 182 11.94 8.41 -20.98
CA THR A 182 12.22 6.97 -21.15
C THR A 182 10.95 6.12 -21.05
N GLY A 183 9.87 6.64 -20.45
CA GLY A 183 8.70 5.83 -20.08
C GLY A 183 8.91 5.01 -18.81
N THR A 184 10.03 5.22 -18.11
CA THR A 184 10.46 4.41 -16.99
C THR A 184 10.94 5.24 -15.81
N ILE A 185 10.86 4.67 -14.62
CA ILE A 185 11.27 5.26 -13.34
C ILE A 185 12.38 4.40 -12.73
N GLN A 186 13.49 4.99 -12.33
CA GLN A 186 14.48 4.29 -11.51
C GLN A 186 13.90 3.99 -10.13
N VAL A 187 13.62 2.72 -9.86
CA VAL A 187 13.01 2.30 -8.58
C VAL A 187 14.00 1.64 -7.63
N ALA A 188 15.06 1.05 -8.18
CA ALA A 188 16.04 0.30 -7.39
C ALA A 188 17.41 0.20 -8.08
N LEU A 189 18.38 -0.27 -7.31
CA LEU A 189 19.72 -0.68 -7.75
C LEU A 189 19.91 -2.16 -7.44
N VAL A 190 20.65 -2.88 -8.28
CA VAL A 190 21.06 -4.26 -8.01
C VAL A 190 22.01 -4.29 -6.80
N ALA A 191 21.64 -5.01 -5.74
CA ALA A 191 22.37 -5.02 -4.47
C ALA A 191 23.60 -5.94 -4.50
N GLN A 192 23.57 -7.00 -5.32
CA GLN A 192 24.64 -7.99 -5.45
C GLN A 192 24.80 -8.41 -6.91
N PRO A 193 26.02 -8.73 -7.38
CA PRO A 193 26.21 -9.15 -8.75
C PRO A 193 25.47 -10.47 -8.98
N LEU A 194 24.85 -10.62 -10.15
CA LEU A 194 24.13 -11.85 -10.51
C LEU A 194 24.36 -12.21 -11.98
N THR A 195 24.19 -13.50 -12.27
CA THR A 195 24.21 -14.01 -13.63
C THR A 195 22.79 -14.25 -14.08
N VAL A 196 22.35 -13.51 -15.09
CA VAL A 196 21.04 -13.66 -15.70
C VAL A 196 21.09 -14.89 -16.61
N PRO A 197 20.25 -15.92 -16.37
CA PRO A 197 20.25 -17.12 -17.18
C PRO A 197 19.80 -16.83 -18.61
N ALA A 198 20.19 -17.69 -19.54
CA ALA A 198 19.73 -17.60 -20.91
C ALA A 198 18.22 -17.89 -21.04
N GLY A 199 17.59 -17.29 -22.05
CA GLY A 199 16.18 -17.50 -22.37
C GLY A 199 15.19 -16.94 -21.34
N ASN A 200 14.04 -17.59 -21.19
CA ASN A 200 12.92 -17.13 -20.35
C ASN A 200 12.89 -17.85 -19.00
N THR A 201 14.05 -18.20 -18.47
CA THR A 201 14.15 -18.89 -17.17
C THR A 201 13.98 -17.86 -16.06
N PRO A 202 13.04 -18.05 -15.11
CA PRO A 202 12.93 -17.17 -13.96
C PRO A 202 14.23 -17.14 -13.14
N PHE A 203 14.62 -15.96 -12.66
CA PHE A 203 15.77 -15.79 -11.79
C PHE A 203 15.48 -14.76 -10.71
N GLU A 204 16.21 -14.84 -9.61
CA GLU A 204 16.08 -13.91 -8.50
C GLU A 204 17.15 -12.82 -8.55
N VAL A 205 16.76 -11.59 -8.24
CA VAL A 205 17.66 -10.46 -8.04
C VAL A 205 17.37 -9.78 -6.71
N VAL A 206 18.41 -9.50 -5.94
CA VAL A 206 18.31 -8.68 -4.72
C VAL A 206 18.48 -7.22 -5.10
N LEU A 207 17.51 -6.40 -4.68
CA LEU A 207 17.38 -5.00 -5.05
C LEU A 207 17.44 -4.08 -3.83
N GLN A 208 18.10 -2.94 -3.99
CA GLN A 208 18.12 -1.84 -3.04
C GLN A 208 17.21 -0.70 -3.57
N PRO A 209 16.16 -0.31 -2.85
CA PRO A 209 15.26 0.76 -3.29
C PRO A 209 15.95 2.13 -3.30
N VAL A 210 15.56 2.99 -4.24
CA VAL A 210 16.15 4.34 -4.44
C VAL A 210 15.19 5.45 -4.05
N LEU A 211 13.89 5.29 -4.36
CA LEU A 211 12.88 6.35 -4.18
C LEU A 211 12.27 6.38 -2.78
N SER A 212 12.33 5.27 -2.06
CA SER A 212 11.75 5.13 -0.72
C SER A 212 12.55 4.10 0.08
N SER A 213 12.15 3.87 1.33
CA SER A 213 12.69 2.77 2.13
C SER A 213 12.23 1.37 1.67
N ARG A 214 11.38 1.29 0.63
CA ARG A 214 10.73 0.06 0.15
C ARG A 214 10.83 -0.08 -1.37
N LEU A 215 10.78 -1.32 -1.85
CA LEU A 215 10.69 -1.60 -3.29
C LEU A 215 9.30 -1.23 -3.83
N LEU A 216 9.27 -0.29 -4.77
CA LEU A 216 8.05 0.17 -5.45
C LEU A 216 7.80 -0.70 -6.70
N LEU A 217 7.74 -2.02 -6.49
CA LEU A 217 7.47 -3.04 -7.51
C LEU A 217 6.35 -3.97 -7.04
N GLY A 218 5.58 -4.47 -8.00
CA GLY A 218 4.62 -5.55 -7.81
C GLY A 218 4.71 -6.64 -8.88
N PRO A 219 4.01 -7.76 -8.67
CA PRO A 219 3.80 -8.75 -9.72
C PRO A 219 3.21 -8.10 -10.99
N ASP A 220 3.61 -8.61 -12.14
CA ASP A 220 3.24 -8.14 -13.49
C ASP A 220 3.71 -6.73 -13.86
N ASP A 221 4.50 -6.06 -13.01
CA ASP A 221 5.27 -4.89 -13.43
C ASP A 221 6.33 -5.31 -14.46
N TYR A 222 6.70 -4.36 -15.32
CA TYR A 222 7.81 -4.51 -16.27
C TYR A 222 8.98 -3.65 -15.83
N VAL A 223 10.17 -4.24 -15.83
CA VAL A 223 11.41 -3.57 -15.45
C VAL A 223 12.48 -3.70 -16.53
N GLY A 224 13.19 -2.61 -16.78
CA GLY A 224 14.42 -2.55 -17.55
C GLY A 224 15.62 -2.79 -16.64
N LEU A 225 16.50 -3.72 -17.03
CA LEU A 225 17.80 -3.97 -16.40
C LEU A 225 18.83 -4.20 -17.49
N GLN A 226 19.90 -3.38 -17.51
CA GLN A 226 20.97 -3.45 -18.52
C GLN A 226 20.44 -3.40 -19.97
N GLY A 227 19.46 -2.53 -20.23
CA GLY A 227 18.85 -2.36 -21.56
C GLY A 227 17.92 -3.50 -22.00
N ARG A 228 17.62 -4.46 -21.11
CA ARG A 228 16.71 -5.59 -21.37
C ARG A 228 15.44 -5.45 -20.51
N SER A 229 14.29 -5.84 -21.07
CA SER A 229 13.02 -5.85 -20.35
C SER A 229 12.74 -7.20 -19.71
N TYR A 230 12.26 -7.18 -18.47
CA TYR A 230 11.84 -8.32 -17.67
C TYR A 230 10.44 -8.09 -17.10
N ARG A 231 9.67 -9.17 -16.93
CA ARG A 231 8.41 -9.15 -16.18
C ARG A 231 8.67 -9.60 -14.74
N VAL A 232 8.08 -8.92 -13.79
CA VAL A 232 8.13 -9.28 -12.37
C VAL A 232 7.14 -10.40 -12.09
N LEU A 233 7.62 -11.55 -11.63
CA LEU A 233 6.76 -12.66 -11.21
C LEU A 233 6.43 -12.61 -9.72
N HIS A 234 7.41 -12.22 -8.91
CA HIS A 234 7.27 -12.18 -7.46
C HIS A 234 8.16 -11.10 -6.85
N VAL A 235 7.72 -10.52 -5.73
CA VAL A 235 8.48 -9.52 -4.96
C VAL A 235 8.47 -9.94 -3.50
N ASP A 236 9.62 -10.39 -3.01
CA ASP A 236 9.89 -10.55 -1.59
C ASP A 236 10.41 -9.21 -1.03
N ARG A 237 9.51 -8.48 -0.38
CA ARG A 237 9.81 -7.16 0.18
C ARG A 237 10.63 -7.23 1.47
N GLN A 238 10.72 -8.39 2.12
CA GLN A 238 11.54 -8.58 3.32
C GLN A 238 13.01 -8.78 2.93
N ALA A 239 13.25 -9.69 1.98
CA ALA A 239 14.60 -9.95 1.46
C ALA A 239 15.07 -8.87 0.47
N GLY A 240 14.17 -8.03 -0.02
CA GLY A 240 14.44 -7.15 -1.16
C GLY A 240 14.66 -7.94 -2.46
N ALA A 241 14.22 -9.20 -2.50
CA ALA A 241 14.43 -10.10 -3.62
C ALA A 241 13.25 -10.03 -4.59
N VAL A 242 13.55 -10.06 -5.89
CA VAL A 242 12.54 -9.99 -6.96
C VAL A 242 12.80 -11.12 -7.94
N THR A 243 11.77 -11.90 -8.23
CA THR A 243 11.83 -12.93 -9.26
C THR A 243 11.43 -12.31 -10.60
N LEU A 244 12.35 -12.34 -11.55
CA LEU A 244 12.20 -11.78 -12.89
C LEU A 244 12.18 -12.87 -13.95
N VAL A 245 11.46 -12.63 -15.05
CA VAL A 245 11.51 -13.45 -16.26
C VAL A 245 11.73 -12.57 -17.48
N ALA A 246 12.61 -12.98 -18.40
CA ALA A 246 12.84 -12.25 -19.64
C ALA A 246 11.58 -12.25 -20.52
N VAL A 247 11.31 -11.10 -21.16
CA VAL A 247 10.11 -10.88 -21.97
C VAL A 247 10.34 -11.17 -23.46
N ALA A 248 11.57 -10.98 -23.93
CA ALA A 248 11.97 -11.28 -25.31
C ALA A 248 12.65 -12.67 -25.42
N ALA A 249 12.50 -13.33 -26.57
CA ALA A 249 13.04 -14.67 -26.81
C ALA A 249 14.59 -14.72 -26.80
N ALA A 250 15.12 -15.86 -26.34
CA ALA A 250 16.52 -16.29 -26.36
C ALA A 250 17.56 -15.19 -26.09
N GLN A 251 17.65 -14.76 -24.82
CA GLN A 251 18.76 -13.92 -24.38
C GLN A 251 19.99 -14.78 -24.08
N ALA A 252 21.17 -14.30 -24.47
CA ALA A 252 22.42 -14.87 -23.98
C ALA A 252 22.58 -14.57 -22.49
N GLU A 253 23.16 -15.53 -21.77
CA GLU A 253 23.58 -15.38 -20.39
C GLU A 253 24.44 -14.11 -20.25
N SER A 254 24.19 -13.33 -19.20
CA SER A 254 24.90 -12.07 -18.96
C SER A 254 25.09 -11.82 -17.49
N THR A 255 26.24 -11.28 -17.12
CA THR A 255 26.51 -10.82 -15.77
C THR A 255 25.98 -9.39 -15.59
N VAL A 256 25.29 -9.17 -14.48
CA VAL A 256 24.78 -7.86 -14.08
C VAL A 256 25.59 -7.40 -12.87
N PRO A 257 26.33 -6.29 -12.97
CA PRO A 257 27.13 -5.80 -11.85
C PRO A 257 26.25 -5.20 -10.75
N THR A 258 26.80 -5.14 -9.53
CA THR A 258 26.23 -4.36 -8.44
C THR A 258 26.01 -2.91 -8.85
N ARG A 259 24.98 -2.27 -8.30
CA ARG A 259 24.54 -0.91 -8.61
C ARG A 259 24.02 -0.70 -10.03
N SER A 260 23.78 -1.77 -10.79
CA SER A 260 23.01 -1.66 -12.03
C SER A 260 21.64 -1.07 -11.74
N GLU A 261 21.22 -0.09 -12.53
CA GLU A 261 19.93 0.56 -12.33
C GLU A 261 18.79 -0.35 -12.80
N VAL A 262 17.71 -0.36 -12.00
CA VAL A 262 16.47 -1.04 -12.33
C VAL A 262 15.39 0.02 -12.55
N HIS A 263 14.88 0.04 -13.77
CA HIS A 263 13.93 1.03 -14.26
C HIS A 263 12.55 0.39 -14.46
N ARG A 264 11.56 0.75 -13.64
CA ARG A 264 10.17 0.28 -13.78
C ARG A 264 9.47 1.06 -14.89
N ALA A 265 8.77 0.40 -15.81
CA ALA A 265 7.89 1.09 -16.75
C ALA A 265 6.59 1.52 -16.07
N ASP A 266 6.13 2.76 -16.29
CA ASP A 266 4.83 3.22 -15.78
C ASP A 266 3.68 2.38 -16.35
N SER A 267 3.75 2.16 -17.66
CA SER A 267 2.91 1.27 -18.41
C SER A 267 3.74 0.68 -19.54
N ALA A 268 3.65 -0.62 -19.78
CA ALA A 268 4.39 -1.32 -20.81
C ALA A 268 3.45 -2.16 -21.66
N VAL A 269 3.84 -2.40 -22.91
CA VAL A 269 3.13 -3.31 -23.82
C VAL A 269 3.17 -4.73 -23.23
N THR A 270 2.01 -5.36 -23.04
CA THR A 270 1.90 -6.71 -22.44
C THR A 270 1.79 -7.82 -23.48
N THR A 271 1.62 -7.48 -24.75
CA THR A 271 1.63 -8.44 -25.85
C THR A 271 2.20 -7.78 -27.08
N THR A 272 3.13 -8.47 -27.75
CA THR A 272 3.74 -7.98 -28.99
C THR A 272 2.67 -7.66 -30.02
N PHE A 273 2.74 -6.49 -30.65
CA PHE A 273 1.82 -6.07 -31.69
C PHE A 273 2.55 -5.40 -32.85
N THR A 274 1.89 -5.28 -34.00
CA THR A 274 2.40 -4.50 -35.14
C THR A 274 1.47 -3.31 -35.36
N GLY A 275 2.01 -2.10 -35.17
CA GLY A 275 1.25 -0.88 -35.44
C GLY A 275 1.40 -0.44 -36.89
N ILE A 276 0.28 -0.02 -37.47
CA ILE A 276 0.19 0.47 -38.84
C ILE A 276 -0.11 1.98 -38.77
N PRO A 277 0.82 2.85 -39.18
CA PRO A 277 0.62 4.30 -39.22
C PRO A 277 -0.65 4.69 -39.98
N GLY A 278 -1.37 5.70 -39.48
CA GLY A 278 -2.64 6.16 -40.05
C GLY A 278 -3.85 5.27 -39.77
N THR A 279 -3.72 4.26 -38.91
CA THR A 279 -4.83 3.37 -38.49
C THR A 279 -5.08 3.45 -36.99
N THR A 280 -6.21 2.92 -36.55
CA THR A 280 -6.50 2.74 -35.12
C THR A 280 -6.24 1.30 -34.73
N GLY A 281 -5.50 1.08 -33.63
CA GLY A 281 -5.19 -0.25 -33.11
C GLY A 281 -5.36 -0.35 -31.60
N ALA A 282 -5.72 -1.54 -31.11
CA ALA A 282 -5.73 -1.84 -29.68
C ALA A 282 -4.33 -2.26 -29.21
N VAL A 283 -3.87 -1.66 -28.11
CA VAL A 283 -2.59 -1.95 -27.46
C VAL A 283 -2.88 -2.51 -26.08
N ALA A 284 -2.44 -3.74 -25.81
CA ALA A 284 -2.50 -4.33 -24.48
C ALA A 284 -1.38 -3.73 -23.61
N VAL A 285 -1.72 -3.21 -22.43
CA VAL A 285 -0.81 -2.44 -21.57
C VAL A 285 -0.82 -2.92 -20.12
N SER A 286 0.29 -2.75 -19.40
CA SER A 286 0.39 -3.19 -18.02
C SER A 286 -0.44 -2.30 -17.10
N ASP A 287 -0.39 -0.98 -17.24
CA ASP A 287 -1.25 -0.08 -16.47
C ASP A 287 -2.01 0.85 -17.42
N PRO A 288 -3.27 0.53 -17.78
CA PRO A 288 -4.08 1.41 -18.63
C PRO A 288 -4.37 2.75 -17.94
N SER A 289 -4.25 2.81 -16.62
CA SER A 289 -4.63 3.98 -15.84
C SER A 289 -3.58 5.10 -15.83
N GLN A 290 -2.39 4.83 -16.36
CA GLN A 290 -1.38 5.86 -16.66
C GLN A 290 -1.67 6.60 -17.97
N LEU A 291 -2.68 6.17 -18.73
CA LEU A 291 -3.07 6.77 -19.99
C LEU A 291 -4.31 7.64 -19.79
N THR A 292 -4.42 8.69 -20.59
CA THR A 292 -5.60 9.56 -20.63
C THR A 292 -6.13 9.62 -22.06
N GLU A 293 -7.44 9.53 -22.23
CA GLU A 293 -8.07 9.73 -23.54
C GLU A 293 -7.76 11.13 -24.09
N GLY A 294 -7.40 11.22 -25.36
CA GLY A 294 -6.91 12.44 -26.02
C GLY A 294 -5.42 12.73 -25.81
N SER A 295 -4.73 12.02 -24.92
CA SER A 295 -3.28 12.19 -24.75
C SER A 295 -2.48 11.60 -25.91
N THR A 296 -1.35 12.23 -26.22
CA THR A 296 -0.39 11.69 -27.20
C THR A 296 0.56 10.72 -26.52
N VAL A 297 0.77 9.57 -27.16
CA VAL A 297 1.66 8.51 -26.70
C VAL A 297 2.69 8.15 -27.76
N LEU A 298 3.84 7.66 -27.30
CA LEU A 298 4.91 7.09 -28.10
C LEU A 298 5.18 5.66 -27.59
N VAL A 299 5.02 4.68 -28.47
CA VAL A 299 5.15 3.24 -28.17
C VAL A 299 6.15 2.65 -29.16
N GLY A 300 7.40 2.43 -28.70
CA GLY A 300 8.50 2.18 -29.61
C GLY A 300 8.70 3.36 -30.57
N PRO A 301 8.73 3.14 -31.91
CA PRO A 301 8.80 4.24 -32.88
C PRO A 301 7.43 4.82 -33.27
N LEU A 302 6.33 4.25 -32.77
CA LEU A 302 4.97 4.62 -33.19
C LEU A 302 4.42 5.72 -32.29
N ARG A 303 3.99 6.82 -32.92
CA ARG A 303 3.33 7.94 -32.25
C ARG A 303 1.84 7.91 -32.55
N GLY A 304 1.00 8.18 -31.56
CA GLY A 304 -0.45 8.21 -31.72
C GLY A 304 -1.19 8.90 -30.59
N THR A 305 -2.51 8.99 -30.72
CA THR A 305 -3.41 9.57 -29.73
C THR A 305 -4.31 8.50 -29.14
N VAL A 306 -4.40 8.44 -27.81
CA VAL A 306 -5.30 7.52 -27.11
C VAL A 306 -6.74 7.94 -27.37
N GLN A 307 -7.55 7.04 -27.95
CA GLN A 307 -8.96 7.27 -28.27
C GLN A 307 -9.88 6.78 -27.16
N SER A 308 -9.58 5.60 -26.61
CA SER A 308 -10.36 5.01 -25.52
C SER A 308 -9.49 4.09 -24.66
N ILE A 309 -9.91 3.89 -23.41
CA ILE A 309 -9.23 3.02 -22.46
C ILE A 309 -10.23 2.01 -21.89
N ASP A 310 -9.91 0.72 -22.01
CA ASP A 310 -10.62 -0.34 -21.31
C ASP A 310 -9.75 -0.84 -20.14
N ALA A 311 -10.08 -0.36 -18.95
CA ALA A 311 -9.36 -0.73 -17.73
C ALA A 311 -9.55 -2.20 -17.34
N ALA A 312 -10.69 -2.81 -17.70
CA ALA A 312 -10.99 -4.20 -17.36
C ALA A 312 -10.20 -5.18 -18.24
N GLN A 313 -10.08 -4.87 -19.53
CA GLN A 313 -9.28 -5.65 -20.48
C GLN A 313 -7.79 -5.25 -20.49
N ARG A 314 -7.42 -4.17 -19.78
CA ARG A 314 -6.07 -3.57 -19.79
C ARG A 314 -5.60 -3.23 -21.21
N THR A 315 -6.48 -2.62 -21.99
CA THR A 315 -6.20 -2.23 -23.37
C THR A 315 -6.45 -0.74 -23.60
N ALA A 316 -5.61 -0.10 -24.41
CA ALA A 316 -5.82 1.25 -24.91
C ALA A 316 -6.00 1.22 -26.43
N THR A 317 -7.03 1.88 -26.93
CA THR A 317 -7.23 2.08 -28.36
C THR A 317 -6.47 3.33 -28.78
N VAL A 318 -5.52 3.20 -29.71
CA VAL A 318 -4.65 4.29 -30.13
C VAL A 318 -4.83 4.55 -31.63
N ALA A 319 -5.08 5.81 -31.99
CA ALA A 319 -5.06 6.28 -33.36
C ALA A 319 -3.63 6.70 -33.73
N TRP A 320 -2.96 5.93 -34.57
CA TRP A 320 -1.56 6.16 -34.96
C TRP A 320 -1.45 7.28 -35.99
N GLU A 321 -0.44 8.14 -35.84
CA GLU A 321 -0.18 9.22 -36.78
C GLU A 321 0.16 8.68 -38.18
N ALA A 322 -0.28 9.38 -39.22
CA ALA A 322 0.06 9.04 -40.61
C ALA A 322 1.51 9.42 -40.94
N GLY A 323 2.15 8.70 -41.86
CA GLY A 323 3.48 9.03 -42.37
C GLY A 323 4.67 8.36 -41.67
N GLY A 324 4.42 7.50 -40.67
CA GLY A 324 5.45 6.64 -40.07
C GLY A 324 5.72 5.36 -40.87
N THR A 325 6.71 4.57 -40.43
CA THR A 325 6.91 3.19 -40.89
C THR A 325 6.16 2.21 -39.99
N MET A 326 5.60 1.15 -40.59
CA MET A 326 5.07 0.01 -39.85
C MET A 326 6.15 -0.54 -38.90
N ALA A 327 5.78 -0.82 -37.65
CA ALA A 327 6.73 -1.32 -36.66
C ALA A 327 6.08 -2.39 -35.77
N THR A 328 6.83 -3.47 -35.54
CA THR A 328 6.50 -4.46 -34.52
C THR A 328 7.07 -3.98 -33.20
N VAL A 329 6.19 -3.82 -32.21
CA VAL A 329 6.56 -3.43 -30.85
C VAL A 329 6.52 -4.67 -29.97
N ALA A 330 7.65 -4.97 -29.33
CA ALA A 330 7.79 -6.10 -28.44
C ALA A 330 7.09 -5.88 -27.09
N GLU A 331 6.68 -6.98 -26.46
CA GLU A 331 6.26 -6.98 -25.05
C GLU A 331 7.38 -6.40 -24.15
N GLY A 332 6.99 -5.67 -23.10
CA GLY A 332 7.89 -4.96 -22.20
C GLY A 332 8.41 -3.62 -22.74
N THR A 333 7.97 -3.18 -23.92
CA THR A 333 8.26 -1.83 -24.42
C THR A 333 7.47 -0.80 -23.60
N PRO A 334 8.12 0.21 -22.98
CA PRO A 334 7.42 1.26 -22.24
C PRO A 334 6.51 2.11 -23.14
N VAL A 335 5.33 2.44 -22.65
CA VAL A 335 4.43 3.42 -23.24
C VAL A 335 4.80 4.79 -22.68
N ARG A 336 5.32 5.66 -23.54
CA ARG A 336 5.67 7.03 -23.16
C ARG A 336 4.48 7.93 -23.46
N ARG A 337 4.15 8.82 -22.53
CA ARG A 337 3.09 9.81 -22.72
C ARG A 337 3.67 11.20 -22.61
N ASN A 338 3.02 12.14 -23.28
CA ASN A 338 3.34 13.55 -23.07
C ASN A 338 2.62 14.04 -21.82
N VAL A 339 3.37 14.56 -20.86
CA VAL A 339 2.83 15.18 -19.64
C VAL A 339 2.97 16.69 -19.78
N ARG A 340 1.87 17.41 -19.68
CA ARG A 340 1.88 18.86 -19.90
C ARG A 340 2.54 19.57 -18.73
N GLY A 341 3.03 20.78 -18.95
CA GLY A 341 3.44 21.65 -17.86
C GLY A 341 2.21 22.09 -17.06
N VAL A 342 1.19 22.63 -17.75
CA VAL A 342 -0.01 23.15 -17.11
C VAL A 342 -1.27 22.70 -17.83
N ILE A 343 -2.26 22.23 -17.08
CA ILE A 343 -3.64 22.03 -17.53
C ILE A 343 -4.55 22.88 -16.63
N SER A 344 -5.46 23.63 -17.25
CA SER A 344 -6.50 24.38 -16.55
C SER A 344 -7.87 24.07 -17.16
N GLY A 345 -8.88 23.92 -16.32
CA GLY A 345 -10.27 23.90 -16.77
C GLY A 345 -10.69 25.22 -17.45
N TYR A 346 -10.01 26.32 -17.17
CA TYR A 346 -10.28 27.65 -17.71
C TYR A 346 -8.98 28.27 -18.26
N GLY A 347 -8.74 29.56 -18.05
CA GLY A 347 -7.63 30.29 -18.65
C GLY A 347 -6.26 29.96 -18.04
N ILE A 348 -5.21 30.13 -18.83
CA ILE A 348 -3.82 30.13 -18.38
C ILE A 348 -3.16 31.43 -18.84
N THR A 349 -2.66 32.21 -17.88
CA THR A 349 -1.81 33.40 -18.10
C THR A 349 -0.34 33.01 -17.87
N GLY A 350 0.59 33.59 -18.67
CA GLY A 350 2.02 33.27 -18.58
C GLY A 350 2.43 31.96 -19.25
N GLN A 351 1.74 31.58 -20.34
CA GLN A 351 1.99 30.32 -21.05
C GLN A 351 3.41 30.21 -21.64
N ASP A 352 4.06 31.35 -21.91
CA ASP A 352 5.47 31.43 -22.33
C ASP A 352 6.44 30.86 -21.27
N GLN A 353 5.99 30.74 -20.02
CA GLN A 353 6.76 30.18 -18.92
C GLN A 353 6.46 28.69 -18.68
N VAL A 354 5.61 28.08 -19.53
CA VAL A 354 5.25 26.66 -19.44
C VAL A 354 6.10 25.83 -20.40
N VAL A 355 6.86 24.89 -19.85
CA VAL A 355 7.69 23.95 -20.62
C VAL A 355 6.92 22.65 -20.82
N ASN A 356 7.02 22.08 -22.03
CA ASN A 356 6.32 20.85 -22.46
C ASN A 356 4.79 20.99 -22.57
N GLY A 357 4.32 22.22 -22.81
CA GLY A 357 2.97 22.52 -23.28
C GLY A 357 1.98 22.91 -22.18
N SER A 358 1.06 23.80 -22.55
CA SER A 358 -0.11 24.20 -21.77
C SER A 358 -1.40 23.63 -22.41
N LEU A 359 -2.46 23.53 -21.63
CA LEU A 359 -3.81 23.27 -22.14
C LEU A 359 -4.82 24.13 -21.34
N PRO A 360 -5.14 25.35 -21.82
CA PRO A 360 -6.23 26.14 -21.27
C PRO A 360 -7.59 25.61 -21.76
N ASP A 361 -8.65 25.97 -21.06
CA ASP A 361 -10.06 25.68 -21.37
C ASP A 361 -10.35 24.18 -21.53
N ASP A 362 -9.64 23.35 -20.78
CA ASP A 362 -9.74 21.90 -20.90
C ASP A 362 -11.12 21.39 -20.43
N SER A 363 -11.91 20.87 -21.37
CA SER A 363 -13.24 20.35 -21.08
C SER A 363 -13.20 19.11 -20.19
N GLN A 364 -12.14 18.30 -20.24
CA GLN A 364 -12.03 17.11 -19.37
C GLN A 364 -11.88 17.53 -17.91
N THR A 365 -10.99 18.48 -17.63
CA THR A 365 -10.78 19.03 -16.29
C THR A 365 -12.03 19.74 -15.79
N ARG A 366 -12.74 20.53 -16.63
CA ARG A 366 -14.05 21.10 -16.27
C ARG A 366 -15.12 20.04 -15.99
N GLY A 367 -15.11 18.94 -16.74
CA GLY A 367 -16.04 17.83 -16.54
C GLY A 367 -15.82 17.11 -15.21
N ARG A 368 -14.60 17.18 -14.64
CA ARG A 368 -14.22 16.61 -13.33
C ARG A 368 -14.52 17.58 -12.19
N ASN A 369 -15.74 18.09 -12.13
CA ASN A 369 -16.17 19.12 -11.17
C ASN A 369 -15.87 18.70 -9.72
N PRO A 370 -14.95 19.39 -9.01
CA PRO A 370 -14.55 19.05 -7.64
C PRO A 370 -15.66 19.28 -6.61
N PHE A 371 -16.70 20.03 -6.97
CA PHE A 371 -17.85 20.35 -6.12
C PHE A 371 -19.04 19.41 -6.32
N SER A 372 -18.95 18.48 -7.28
CA SER A 372 -20.01 17.50 -7.50
C SER A 372 -20.19 16.61 -6.26
N VAL A 373 -21.35 16.69 -5.63
CA VAL A 373 -21.79 15.74 -4.59
C VAL A 373 -22.25 14.40 -5.16
N SER A 374 -22.39 14.32 -6.49
CA SER A 374 -22.72 13.08 -7.19
C SER A 374 -21.47 12.17 -7.25
N PRO A 375 -21.60 10.84 -7.07
CA PRO A 375 -20.49 9.89 -7.00
C PRO A 375 -19.72 9.66 -8.33
N GLY A 376 -19.73 10.63 -9.25
CA GLY A 376 -18.93 10.60 -10.46
C GLY A 376 -17.43 10.88 -10.18
N PRO A 377 -16.54 10.58 -11.14
CA PRO A 377 -15.12 10.87 -11.00
C PRO A 377 -14.89 12.39 -11.00
N ASP A 378 -14.64 12.96 -9.83
CA ASP A 378 -14.14 14.31 -9.66
C ASP A 378 -12.62 14.37 -9.88
N LEU A 379 -12.04 15.57 -9.85
CA LEU A 379 -10.60 15.76 -9.99
C LEU A 379 -9.82 14.90 -8.98
N PHE A 380 -10.33 14.83 -7.75
CA PHE A 380 -9.76 14.06 -6.64
C PHE A 380 -9.67 12.57 -6.96
N ALA A 381 -10.79 11.97 -7.35
CA ALA A 381 -10.86 10.56 -7.72
C ALA A 381 -10.03 10.24 -8.96
N SER A 382 -9.96 11.16 -9.93
CA SER A 382 -9.18 10.95 -11.15
C SER A 382 -7.68 10.85 -10.87
N VAL A 383 -7.17 11.66 -9.92
CA VAL A 383 -5.74 11.76 -9.60
C VAL A 383 -5.31 10.75 -8.53
N LEU A 384 -6.13 10.56 -7.49
CA LEU A 384 -5.80 9.75 -6.31
C LEU A 384 -6.45 8.35 -6.34
N GLY A 385 -7.30 8.07 -7.35
CA GLY A 385 -7.91 6.75 -7.57
C GLY A 385 -9.02 6.38 -6.58
N GLN A 386 -9.41 7.28 -5.68
CA GLN A 386 -10.46 7.11 -4.67
C GLN A 386 -11.26 8.41 -4.54
N THR A 387 -12.56 8.33 -4.27
CA THR A 387 -13.38 9.54 -4.07
C THR A 387 -13.09 10.22 -2.73
N LYS A 388 -13.44 11.49 -2.59
CA LYS A 388 -13.34 12.21 -1.30
C LYS A 388 -14.10 11.51 -0.18
N TYR A 389 -15.29 10.99 -0.46
CA TYR A 389 -16.09 10.24 0.51
C TYR A 389 -15.39 8.97 1.00
N GLN A 390 -14.67 8.28 0.10
CA GLN A 390 -13.91 7.09 0.42
C GLN A 390 -12.63 7.40 1.20
N MET A 391 -11.97 8.52 0.87
CA MET A 391 -10.65 8.81 1.39
C MET A 391 -10.68 9.70 2.63
N LEU A 392 -11.44 10.80 2.65
CA LEU A 392 -11.36 11.83 3.69
C LEU A 392 -12.33 11.54 4.84
N ALA A 393 -11.85 11.56 6.07
CA ALA A 393 -12.63 11.31 7.28
C ALA A 393 -13.09 12.60 7.97
N VAL A 394 -13.56 13.58 7.20
CA VAL A 394 -13.97 14.89 7.73
C VAL A 394 -15.35 15.23 7.22
N SER A 395 -16.28 15.54 8.13
CA SER A 395 -17.67 15.88 7.81
C SER A 395 -17.78 16.77 6.55
N PRO A 396 -18.61 16.39 5.57
CA PRO A 396 -19.57 15.26 5.55
C PRO A 396 -18.98 13.90 5.13
N TYR A 397 -17.67 13.81 4.88
CA TYR A 397 -17.00 12.60 4.40
C TYR A 397 -16.70 11.62 5.55
N GLN A 398 -16.70 10.32 5.24
CA GLN A 398 -16.56 9.22 6.20
C GLN A 398 -15.40 8.28 5.85
N GLY A 399 -14.42 8.78 5.10
CA GLY A 399 -13.30 8.02 4.59
C GLY A 399 -12.33 7.55 5.67
N TRP A 400 -11.19 7.01 5.23
CA TRP A 400 -10.21 6.39 6.14
C TRP A 400 -9.06 7.31 6.58
N LEU A 401 -8.87 8.46 5.91
CA LEU A 401 -7.79 9.42 6.16
C LEU A 401 -8.26 10.54 7.09
N GLU A 402 -7.71 10.54 8.30
CA GLU A 402 -7.91 11.56 9.31
C GLU A 402 -6.87 12.69 9.19
N PRO A 403 -7.20 13.94 9.59
CA PRO A 403 -6.23 15.03 9.63
C PRO A 403 -5.00 14.63 10.45
N THR A 404 -3.82 14.78 9.83
CA THR A 404 -2.53 14.43 10.44
C THR A 404 -2.05 15.52 11.38
N VAL A 405 -2.35 16.78 11.06
CA VAL A 405 -1.94 17.97 11.80
C VAL A 405 -2.93 19.10 11.53
N SER A 406 -3.14 19.98 12.51
CA SER A 406 -3.97 21.16 12.29
C SER A 406 -3.25 22.19 11.41
N ALA A 407 -4.02 23.01 10.67
CA ALA A 407 -3.44 24.05 9.81
C ALA A 407 -2.54 25.05 10.58
N ALA A 408 -2.86 25.33 11.84
CA ALA A 408 -2.08 26.25 12.68
C ALA A 408 -0.71 25.67 13.09
N GLU A 409 -0.65 24.35 13.30
CA GLU A 409 0.54 23.62 13.76
C GLU A 409 1.44 23.18 12.60
N PHE A 410 0.93 23.14 11.38
CA PHE A 410 1.72 22.73 10.23
C PHE A 410 2.88 23.72 9.95
N THR A 411 4.10 23.18 9.94
CA THR A 411 5.34 23.93 9.78
C THR A 411 5.80 24.01 8.32
N GLY A 412 5.17 23.27 7.41
CA GLY A 412 5.60 23.11 6.02
C GLY A 412 6.41 21.84 5.75
N MET A 413 6.80 21.09 6.79
CA MET A 413 7.53 19.82 6.66
C MET A 413 6.56 18.66 6.38
N VAL A 414 6.67 18.08 5.19
CA VAL A 414 5.88 16.91 4.77
C VAL A 414 6.73 15.64 4.90
N ALA A 415 6.19 14.63 5.58
CA ALA A 415 6.80 13.31 5.70
C ALA A 415 5.73 12.23 5.49
N GLY A 416 5.79 11.55 4.34
CA GLY A 416 4.80 10.54 4.00
C GLY A 416 3.45 11.17 3.64
N LEU A 417 2.35 10.65 4.20
CA LEU A 417 1.00 11.15 3.92
C LEU A 417 0.64 12.20 4.98
N THR A 418 0.49 13.46 4.56
CA THR A 418 0.11 14.57 5.42
C THR A 418 -1.21 15.15 4.94
N PHE A 419 -2.25 15.05 5.77
CA PHE A 419 -3.54 15.65 5.52
C PHE A 419 -3.82 16.79 6.51
N ILE A 420 -4.21 17.95 5.99
CA ILE A 420 -4.51 19.16 6.77
C ILE A 420 -5.94 19.58 6.50
N ASP A 421 -6.69 19.83 7.56
CA ASP A 421 -8.01 20.45 7.49
C ASP A 421 -7.93 21.92 7.89
N GLY A 422 -8.21 22.81 6.94
CA GLY A 422 -8.09 24.26 7.07
C GLY A 422 -7.06 24.91 6.14
N ALA A 423 -7.15 26.24 6.02
CA ALA A 423 -6.24 27.03 5.19
C ALA A 423 -4.85 27.18 5.82
N VAL A 424 -3.82 27.03 4.99
CA VAL A 424 -2.40 27.03 5.37
C VAL A 424 -1.68 28.19 4.70
N SER A 425 -0.90 28.93 5.48
CA SER A 425 -0.01 29.98 4.97
C SER A 425 1.42 29.75 5.48
N LEU A 426 2.30 29.35 4.58
CA LEU A 426 3.71 29.08 4.86
C LEU A 426 4.53 30.35 4.59
N ASN A 427 4.69 31.17 5.62
CA ASN A 427 5.41 32.45 5.58
C ASN A 427 6.64 32.43 6.49
N GLY A 428 7.65 33.25 6.15
CA GLY A 428 8.86 33.39 6.95
C GLY A 428 9.62 32.08 7.07
N ASN A 429 9.75 31.56 8.30
CA ASN A 429 10.47 30.31 8.60
C ASN A 429 9.66 29.03 8.35
N ARG A 430 8.41 29.15 7.87
CA ARG A 430 7.58 28.00 7.47
C ARG A 430 7.72 27.82 5.96
N GLU A 431 8.22 26.67 5.54
CA GLU A 431 8.60 26.41 4.14
C GLU A 431 8.09 25.04 3.72
N LEU A 432 7.55 24.94 2.49
CA LEU A 432 7.15 23.64 1.95
C LEU A 432 8.40 22.82 1.62
N CYS A 433 8.65 21.80 2.43
CA CYS A 433 9.84 20.95 2.39
C CYS A 433 9.46 19.47 2.58
N GLY A 434 10.38 18.57 2.19
CA GLY A 434 10.29 17.15 2.50
C GLY A 434 9.76 16.32 1.33
N SER A 435 9.12 15.18 1.64
CA SER A 435 8.64 14.28 0.59
C SER A 435 7.39 13.50 0.99
N GLY A 436 6.54 13.22 0.01
CA GLY A 436 5.32 12.43 0.18
C GLY A 436 4.09 13.03 -0.50
N LEU A 437 2.93 12.85 0.11
CA LEU A 437 1.64 13.37 -0.38
C LEU A 437 1.10 14.38 0.63
N LEU A 438 0.99 15.63 0.22
CA LEU A 438 0.33 16.69 0.99
C LEU A 438 -1.08 16.91 0.45
N ILE A 439 -2.09 16.77 1.31
CA ILE A 439 -3.48 17.09 1.00
C ILE A 439 -3.93 18.21 1.92
N VAL A 440 -4.43 19.31 1.36
CA VAL A 440 -4.95 20.45 2.11
C VAL A 440 -6.42 20.63 1.78
N ARG A 441 -7.29 20.48 2.79
CA ARG A 441 -8.70 20.86 2.70
C ARG A 441 -8.84 22.33 3.06
N GLY A 442 -8.64 23.19 2.05
CA GLY A 442 -8.60 24.64 2.18
C GLY A 442 -7.53 25.23 1.27
N ASN A 443 -7.24 26.51 1.44
CA ASN A 443 -6.24 27.22 0.62
C ASN A 443 -4.81 26.91 1.10
N LEU A 444 -3.86 26.89 0.18
CA LEU A 444 -2.44 26.73 0.46
C LEU A 444 -1.64 27.89 -0.13
N THR A 445 -1.09 28.73 0.73
CA THR A 445 -0.14 29.78 0.34
C THR A 445 1.29 29.37 0.73
N VAL A 446 2.22 29.40 -0.23
CA VAL A 446 3.63 29.05 -0.06
C VAL A 446 4.49 30.27 -0.39
N ASN A 447 4.94 30.99 0.63
CA ASN A 447 5.80 32.16 0.52
C ASN A 447 7.24 31.92 1.02
N GLY A 448 7.46 30.86 1.82
CA GLY A 448 8.78 30.40 2.26
C GLY A 448 9.65 29.82 1.13
N THR A 449 10.95 29.60 1.40
CA THR A 449 11.90 29.09 0.41
C THR A 449 12.71 27.90 0.94
N CYS A 450 12.24 26.69 0.66
CA CYS A 450 12.97 25.49 1.00
C CYS A 450 14.11 25.22 0.03
N ALA A 451 15.36 25.27 0.48
CA ALA A 451 16.54 24.96 -0.35
C ALA A 451 16.54 23.52 -0.88
N ALA A 452 16.00 22.57 -0.12
CA ALA A 452 15.86 21.17 -0.54
C ALA A 452 14.65 20.95 -1.47
N GLY A 453 13.71 21.89 -1.50
CA GLY A 453 12.41 21.74 -2.16
C GLY A 453 11.51 20.69 -1.51
N PHE A 454 10.40 20.41 -2.20
CA PHE A 454 9.45 19.34 -1.87
C PHE A 454 9.43 18.32 -3.01
N SER A 455 9.41 17.03 -2.66
CA SER A 455 9.36 15.92 -3.62
C SER A 455 8.12 15.06 -3.39
N GLY A 456 7.13 15.15 -4.29
CA GLY A 456 5.93 14.33 -4.24
C GLY A 456 4.73 15.02 -4.86
N ALA A 457 3.54 14.81 -4.29
CA ALA A 457 2.30 15.40 -4.77
C ALA A 457 1.70 16.37 -3.76
N VAL A 458 1.20 17.50 -4.25
CA VAL A 458 0.39 18.45 -3.49
C VAL A 458 -1.02 18.46 -4.06
N TYR A 459 -2.01 18.16 -3.24
CA TYR A 459 -3.43 18.25 -3.58
C TYR A 459 -4.10 19.32 -2.72
N VAL A 460 -4.68 20.35 -3.35
CA VAL A 460 -5.29 21.49 -2.66
C VAL A 460 -6.77 21.55 -3.02
N MET A 461 -7.65 21.34 -2.04
CA MET A 461 -9.11 21.49 -2.16
C MET A 461 -9.50 22.96 -1.91
N GLY A 462 -8.88 23.85 -2.68
CA GLY A 462 -8.96 25.29 -2.52
C GLY A 462 -7.97 25.98 -3.45
N ASP A 463 -7.65 27.24 -3.15
CA ASP A 463 -6.69 28.03 -3.90
C ASP A 463 -5.26 27.66 -3.55
N PHE A 464 -4.42 27.59 -4.57
CA PHE A 464 -2.97 27.42 -4.43
C PHE A 464 -2.26 28.68 -4.86
N ASP A 465 -1.45 29.24 -3.96
CA ASP A 465 -0.67 30.44 -4.21
C ASP A 465 0.79 30.23 -3.81
N GLN A 466 1.68 30.11 -4.78
CA GLN A 466 3.11 29.94 -4.55
C GLN A 466 3.88 31.19 -5.01
N GLN A 467 4.22 32.07 -4.07
CA GLN A 467 5.09 33.24 -4.31
C GLN A 467 6.54 32.96 -3.88
N GLY A 468 6.75 32.06 -2.92
CA GLY A 468 8.04 31.67 -2.37
C GLY A 468 8.85 30.79 -3.31
N ASN A 469 10.17 30.68 -3.11
CA ASN A 469 11.08 30.03 -4.04
C ASN A 469 11.29 28.52 -3.82
N SER A 470 10.49 27.85 -2.97
CA SER A 470 10.50 26.39 -2.90
C SER A 470 10.28 25.78 -4.29
N VAL A 471 11.07 24.78 -4.66
CA VAL A 471 10.84 23.96 -5.86
C VAL A 471 10.00 22.76 -5.49
N ILE A 472 9.00 22.43 -6.30
CA ILE A 472 8.16 21.23 -6.17
C ILE A 472 8.55 20.26 -7.30
N ARG A 473 9.06 19.09 -6.92
CA ARG A 473 9.34 17.96 -7.83
C ARG A 473 8.22 16.94 -7.71
N GLY A 474 7.43 16.77 -8.76
CA GLY A 474 6.23 15.94 -8.81
C GLY A 474 5.07 16.72 -9.40
N ALA A 475 3.92 16.79 -8.73
CA ALA A 475 2.77 17.51 -9.27
C ALA A 475 1.97 18.28 -8.21
N VAL A 476 1.35 19.37 -8.65
CA VAL A 476 0.40 20.16 -7.88
C VAL A 476 -0.97 20.06 -8.56
N ILE A 477 -1.98 19.67 -7.79
CA ILE A 477 -3.36 19.53 -8.24
C ILE A 477 -4.22 20.43 -7.36
N THR A 478 -5.02 21.29 -7.99
CA THR A 478 -5.81 22.31 -7.29
C THR A 478 -7.26 22.29 -7.78
N GLU A 479 -8.19 22.35 -6.84
CA GLU A 479 -9.62 22.47 -7.14
C GLU A 479 -10.05 23.93 -7.34
N GLY A 480 -9.22 24.90 -6.91
CA GLY A 480 -9.59 26.31 -6.84
C GLY A 480 -10.61 26.56 -5.71
N ALA A 481 -10.94 27.83 -5.51
CA ALA A 481 -11.81 28.40 -4.47
C ALA A 481 -12.53 27.42 -3.53
N ASP A 482 -12.18 27.55 -2.25
CA ASP A 482 -12.67 26.77 -1.12
C ASP A 482 -14.19 26.86 -0.85
N GLN A 483 -14.92 27.76 -1.52
CA GLN A 483 -16.36 27.93 -1.34
C GLN A 483 -17.10 28.13 -2.67
N ALA A 484 -18.09 27.26 -2.91
CA ALA A 484 -19.26 27.63 -3.69
C ALA A 484 -20.07 28.67 -2.87
N LEU A 485 -19.70 29.94 -2.94
CA LEU A 485 -20.49 31.02 -2.34
C LEU A 485 -21.90 31.01 -2.97
N ALA A 486 -22.87 30.56 -2.19
CA ALA A 486 -24.30 30.55 -2.51
C ALA A 486 -24.72 29.76 -3.78
N GLY A 487 -24.04 28.65 -4.10
CA GLY A 487 -24.42 27.80 -5.24
C GLY A 487 -23.92 28.33 -6.60
N THR A 488 -23.14 29.40 -6.59
CA THR A 488 -22.30 29.80 -7.71
C THR A 488 -20.93 29.17 -7.51
N GLU A 489 -20.51 28.29 -8.41
CA GLU A 489 -19.08 27.99 -8.58
C GLU A 489 -18.33 29.33 -8.64
N CYS A 490 -17.12 29.41 -8.09
CA CYS A 490 -16.19 30.51 -8.35
C CYS A 490 -15.79 30.41 -9.84
N MET A 491 -16.76 30.61 -10.74
CA MET A 491 -16.54 30.66 -12.18
C MET A 491 -15.83 31.98 -12.42
N PRO A 492 -14.59 31.96 -12.93
CA PRO A 492 -13.99 33.18 -13.40
C PRO A 492 -14.92 33.76 -14.47
N SER A 493 -15.27 35.03 -14.33
CA SER A 493 -16.07 35.72 -15.34
C SER A 493 -15.33 35.61 -16.68
N PRO A 494 -15.91 34.95 -17.72
CA PRO A 494 -15.23 34.77 -19.00
C PRO A 494 -15.05 36.09 -19.77
N SER A 495 -15.57 37.21 -19.24
CA SER A 495 -15.40 38.54 -19.82
C SER A 495 -14.54 39.43 -18.93
N ARG A 496 -13.23 39.48 -19.18
CA ARG A 496 -12.51 40.76 -19.27
C ARG A 496 -11.13 40.56 -19.85
N THR A 497 -10.94 41.17 -21.02
CA THR A 497 -9.69 41.65 -21.61
C THR A 497 -8.94 42.66 -20.72
N GLY A 498 -9.00 42.50 -19.39
CA GLY A 498 -8.42 43.41 -18.42
C GLY A 498 -7.28 42.71 -17.69
N SER A 499 -6.07 43.18 -17.90
CA SER A 499 -4.84 42.88 -17.16
C SER A 499 -4.90 43.36 -15.69
N GLY A 500 -5.94 42.96 -14.96
CA GLY A 500 -6.08 43.20 -13.52
C GLY A 500 -5.48 42.04 -12.71
N PRO A 501 -5.02 42.28 -11.47
CA PRO A 501 -4.45 41.25 -10.61
C PRO A 501 -5.46 40.12 -10.40
N GLY A 502 -4.99 38.87 -10.57
CA GLY A 502 -5.80 37.65 -10.65
C GLY A 502 -6.93 37.59 -9.62
N ASN A 503 -8.08 37.09 -10.09
CA ASN A 503 -9.27 36.92 -9.28
C ASN A 503 -8.93 36.07 -8.05
N ALA A 504 -9.67 36.26 -6.96
CA ALA A 504 -9.44 35.57 -5.69
C ALA A 504 -9.58 34.04 -5.76
N CYS A 505 -9.93 33.46 -6.91
CA CYS A 505 -10.11 32.02 -7.15
C CYS A 505 -9.03 31.41 -8.09
N ASP A 506 -8.02 32.20 -8.49
CA ASP A 506 -7.00 31.76 -9.45
C ASP A 506 -5.85 31.04 -8.75
N THR A 507 -5.37 29.95 -9.34
CA THR A 507 -4.11 29.32 -8.93
C THR A 507 -2.94 30.20 -9.37
N LYS A 508 -2.09 30.61 -8.42
CA LYS A 508 -1.01 31.57 -8.66
C LYS A 508 0.35 30.93 -8.45
N VAL A 509 1.24 31.08 -9.43
CA VAL A 509 2.63 30.65 -9.34
C VAL A 509 3.54 31.79 -9.77
N ALA A 510 4.37 32.28 -8.84
CA ALA A 510 5.25 33.41 -9.08
C ALA A 510 6.67 33.21 -8.50
N GLY A 511 7.65 33.91 -9.08
CA GLY A 511 9.07 33.91 -8.69
C GLY A 511 9.92 32.87 -9.45
N THR A 512 11.21 32.73 -9.17
CA THR A 512 12.17 32.06 -10.09
C THR A 512 12.63 30.64 -9.72
N GLY A 513 12.08 30.03 -8.66
CA GLY A 513 12.31 28.60 -8.35
C GLY A 513 13.77 28.26 -8.10
N GLN A 514 14.49 29.17 -7.40
CA GLN A 514 15.93 29.06 -7.13
C GLN A 514 16.81 28.95 -8.39
N GLY A 515 16.37 29.53 -9.51
CA GLY A 515 17.08 29.44 -10.80
C GLY A 515 16.71 28.20 -11.62
N SER A 516 15.65 27.48 -11.23
CA SER A 516 15.05 26.36 -11.94
C SER A 516 13.53 26.54 -12.04
N ALA A 517 12.83 25.62 -12.71
CA ALA A 517 11.37 25.64 -12.72
C ALA A 517 10.79 25.43 -11.30
N LYS A 518 9.72 26.17 -10.97
CA LYS A 518 9.02 26.14 -9.68
C LYS A 518 8.35 24.81 -9.42
N ILE A 519 7.74 24.24 -10.45
CA ILE A 519 7.06 22.96 -10.43
C ILE A 519 7.61 22.15 -11.60
N VAL A 520 8.22 21.01 -11.29
CA VAL A 520 8.83 20.10 -12.27
C VAL A 520 8.18 18.74 -12.12
N TYR A 521 7.59 18.24 -13.20
CA TYR A 521 7.00 16.91 -13.22
C TYR A 521 8.06 15.83 -12.92
N ASP A 522 7.82 15.03 -11.89
CA ASP A 522 8.70 13.94 -11.47
C ASP A 522 7.88 12.67 -11.17
N ARG A 523 8.00 11.68 -12.05
CA ARG A 523 7.29 10.41 -11.93
C ARG A 523 7.73 9.57 -10.74
N GLY A 524 9.02 9.60 -10.40
CA GLY A 524 9.55 8.88 -9.25
C GLY A 524 8.96 9.43 -7.95
N ALA A 525 8.87 10.76 -7.85
CA ALA A 525 8.23 11.43 -6.73
C ALA A 525 6.73 11.09 -6.63
N LEU A 526 6.00 11.08 -7.73
CA LEU A 526 4.57 10.71 -7.77
C LEU A 526 4.32 9.24 -7.46
N LEU A 527 5.20 8.34 -7.91
CA LEU A 527 5.13 6.93 -7.57
C LEU A 527 5.40 6.70 -6.08
N ALA A 528 6.41 7.35 -5.52
CA ALA A 528 6.72 7.27 -4.10
C ALA A 528 5.56 7.83 -3.25
N ALA A 529 5.02 8.99 -3.63
CA ALA A 529 3.86 9.58 -2.95
C ALA A 529 2.60 8.71 -3.07
N GLY A 530 2.29 8.20 -4.26
CA GLY A 530 1.13 7.35 -4.50
C GLY A 530 1.21 5.99 -3.80
N SER A 531 2.42 5.46 -3.58
CA SER A 531 2.62 4.24 -2.79
C SER A 531 2.03 4.33 -1.37
N LEU A 532 1.89 5.55 -0.83
CA LEU A 532 1.28 5.83 0.47
C LEU A 532 -0.24 5.61 0.49
N LEU A 533 -0.89 5.63 -0.69
CA LEU A 533 -2.32 5.40 -0.85
C LEU A 533 -2.68 3.92 -1.06
N SER A 534 -1.67 3.06 -1.24
CA SER A 534 -1.87 1.65 -1.52
C SER A 534 -2.27 0.89 -0.26
N ALA A 535 -3.16 -0.10 -0.40
CA ALA A 535 -3.62 -0.90 0.73
C ALA A 535 -2.48 -1.71 1.35
N LEU A 536 -2.64 -2.02 2.64
CA LEU A 536 -1.67 -2.85 3.35
C LEU A 536 -1.77 -4.32 2.96
N GLU A 537 -0.65 -5.00 3.11
CA GLU A 537 -0.46 -6.44 3.09
C GLU A 537 0.24 -6.85 4.36
N LEU A 538 -0.19 -7.98 4.93
CA LEU A 538 0.41 -8.56 6.11
C LEU A 538 1.34 -9.70 5.71
N GLN A 539 2.60 -9.61 6.08
CA GLN A 539 3.58 -10.67 5.87
C GLN A 539 4.14 -11.11 7.21
N ALA A 540 3.94 -12.37 7.58
CA ALA A 540 4.50 -12.92 8.81
C ALA A 540 6.04 -12.85 8.79
N ILE A 541 6.65 -12.57 9.94
CA ILE A 541 8.11 -12.54 10.10
C ILE A 541 8.57 -13.92 10.60
N PRO A 542 9.35 -14.68 9.81
CA PRO A 542 9.88 -15.96 10.24
C PRO A 542 10.69 -15.83 11.54
N GLY A 543 10.56 -16.82 12.44
CA GLY A 543 11.32 -16.86 13.70
C GLY A 543 10.84 -15.93 14.83
N THR A 544 9.79 -15.12 14.61
CA THR A 544 9.20 -14.25 15.65
C THR A 544 8.05 -14.89 16.42
N TRP A 545 7.74 -16.15 16.08
CA TRP A 545 6.72 -16.95 16.72
C TRP A 545 7.08 -17.21 18.19
N ARG A 546 6.11 -17.03 19.08
CA ARG A 546 6.27 -17.27 20.53
C ARG A 546 4.96 -17.68 21.18
N GLN A 547 5.04 -18.61 22.13
CA GLN A 547 3.92 -19.03 22.97
C GLN A 547 3.97 -18.28 24.31
N GLN A 548 2.80 -17.89 24.83
CA GLN A 548 2.61 -17.32 26.17
C GLN A 548 1.70 -18.18 27.02
#